data_AF-A0A3R8UZC8-F1
#
_entry.id   AF-A0A3R8UZC8-F1
#
_cell.length_a   1.000
_cell.length_b   1.000
_cell.length_c   1.000
_cell.angle_alpha   90.00
_cell.angle_beta   90.00
_cell.angle_gamma   90.00
#
_symmetry.space_group_name_H-M   'P 1'
#
loop_
_entity.id
_entity.type
_entity.pdbx_description
1 polymer ?
#
loop_
_entity_poly.entity_id
_entity_poly.type
_entity_poly.pdbx_seq_one_letter_code
_entity_poly.pdbx_strand_id
1 'polypeptide(L)'
;MFEPGHLHRSNPLGLGGQPGYSIDFYYEVRKDSQEGPMLHGRLVGEIEGRAFEEVFEMHRDTAFNFASVISRLVAKHGLPPNHSPIMRAHAEYDAIFEDIRAKLHAKPGEAVDLDHLERDGLT
;
A
#
# COMPACT_ATOMS: atom_id res chain seq x y z
N MET A 1 10.55 3.67 8.40
CA MET A 1 10.63 5.13 8.31
C MET A 1 9.87 5.56 7.07
N PHE A 2 9.09 6.63 7.20
CA PHE A 2 8.36 7.25 6.09
C PHE A 2 9.16 8.38 5.45
N GLU A 3 9.07 8.48 4.13
CA GLU A 3 9.45 9.64 3.32
C GLU A 3 8.50 9.77 2.12
N PRO A 4 8.34 10.95 1.49
CA PRO A 4 7.43 11.10 0.36
C PRO A 4 7.71 10.12 -0.78
N GLY A 5 6.74 9.28 -1.13
CA GLY A 5 6.87 8.21 -2.12
C GLY A 5 7.46 6.89 -1.62
N HIS A 6 7.83 6.77 -0.34
CA HIS A 6 8.44 5.55 0.18
C HIS A 6 8.20 5.29 1.68
N LEU A 7 7.98 4.02 2.02
CA LEU A 7 7.87 3.55 3.39
C LEU A 7 8.74 2.32 3.63
N HIS A 8 9.72 2.44 4.53
CA HIS A 8 10.42 1.29 5.07
C HIS A 8 9.77 0.79 6.37
N ARG A 9 9.57 -0.52 6.54
CA ARG A 9 9.07 -1.14 7.78
C ARG A 9 9.80 -2.42 8.09
N SER A 10 10.22 -2.56 9.34
CA SER A 10 10.85 -3.79 9.82
C SER A 10 10.32 -4.21 11.19
N ASN A 11 10.12 -5.51 11.36
CA ASN A 11 9.92 -6.16 12.64
C ASN A 11 10.99 -7.26 12.81
N PRO A 12 12.19 -6.91 13.31
CA PRO A 12 13.32 -7.85 13.32
C PRO A 12 13.21 -8.97 14.36
N LEU A 13 12.37 -8.81 15.39
CA LEU A 13 12.35 -9.71 16.55
C LEU A 13 11.13 -10.63 16.62
N GLY A 14 10.28 -10.65 15.59
CA GLY A 14 9.07 -11.48 15.61
C GLY A 14 8.26 -11.32 16.91
N LEU A 15 8.24 -10.09 17.45
CA LEU A 15 7.79 -9.83 18.82
C LEU A 15 6.37 -10.36 19.02
N GLY A 16 6.19 -11.22 20.02
CA GLY A 16 4.89 -11.82 20.34
C GLY A 16 4.48 -12.98 19.44
N GLY A 17 5.42 -13.74 18.88
CA GLY A 17 5.14 -14.91 18.02
C GLY A 17 4.77 -14.53 16.59
N GLN A 18 5.24 -13.37 16.13
CA GLN A 18 4.96 -12.83 14.81
C GLN A 18 6.09 -13.14 13.84
N PRO A 19 5.81 -13.22 12.54
CA PRO A 19 6.86 -13.30 11.53
C PRO A 19 7.80 -12.09 11.62
N GLY A 20 9.10 -12.34 11.55
CA GLY A 20 10.10 -11.32 11.28
C GLY A 20 9.95 -10.82 9.84
N TYR A 21 10.02 -9.51 9.63
CA TYR A 21 9.94 -8.94 8.28
C TYR A 21 10.72 -7.64 8.11
N SER A 22 11.06 -7.33 6.86
CA SER A 22 11.52 -6.03 6.39
C SER A 22 10.89 -5.75 5.04
N ILE A 23 10.16 -4.65 4.90
CA ILE A 23 9.33 -4.35 3.74
C ILE A 23 9.51 -2.87 3.38
N ASP A 24 9.86 -2.63 2.14
CA ASP A 24 9.85 -1.32 1.50
C ASP A 24 8.61 -1.21 0.60
N PHE A 25 7.84 -0.15 0.78
CA PHE A 25 6.72 0.22 -0.09
C PHE A 25 7.05 1.51 -0.82
N TYR A 26 7.30 1.40 -2.12
CA TYR A 26 7.50 2.52 -3.02
C TYR A 26 6.19 2.85 -3.73
N TYR A 27 5.90 4.13 -3.89
CA TYR A 27 4.72 4.56 -4.64
C TYR A 27 4.91 5.86 -5.39
N GLU A 28 4.31 5.90 -6.57
CA GLU A 28 4.33 7.05 -7.45
C GLU A 28 3.01 7.17 -8.23
N VAL A 29 2.76 8.35 -8.79
CA VAL A 29 1.62 8.55 -9.69
C VAL A 29 2.10 8.44 -11.12
N ARG A 30 1.51 7.51 -11.86
CA ARG A 30 1.73 7.34 -13.30
C ARG A 30 0.50 7.83 -14.06
N LYS A 31 0.71 8.34 -15.27
CA LYS A 31 -0.40 8.69 -16.17
C LYS A 31 -0.61 7.54 -17.13
N ASP A 32 -1.71 6.83 -16.95
CA ASP A 32 -2.22 5.93 -17.96
C ASP A 32 -3.00 6.70 -19.03
N SER A 33 -2.93 6.22 -20.27
CA SER A 33 -3.56 6.87 -21.42
C SER A 33 -5.09 6.73 -21.46
N GLN A 34 -5.64 5.72 -20.79
CA GLN A 34 -7.07 5.41 -20.72
C GLN A 34 -7.65 5.78 -19.36
N GLU A 35 -6.97 5.41 -18.28
CA GLU A 35 -7.47 5.59 -16.90
C GLU A 35 -7.08 6.94 -16.28
N GLY A 36 -6.10 7.63 -16.86
CA GLY A 36 -5.58 8.88 -16.31
C GLY A 36 -4.58 8.65 -15.15
N PRO A 37 -4.58 9.49 -14.10
CA PRO A 37 -3.65 9.33 -12.98
C PRO A 37 -3.93 8.06 -12.17
N MET A 38 -2.93 7.18 -12.09
CA MET A 38 -2.96 5.92 -11.36
C MET A 38 -1.91 5.92 -10.26
N LEU A 39 -2.24 5.40 -9.08
CA LEU A 39 -1.24 5.08 -8.06
C LEU A 39 -0.56 3.78 -8.45
N HIS A 40 0.75 3.82 -8.67
CA HIS A 40 1.57 2.63 -8.88
C HIS A 40 2.36 2.32 -7.61
N GLY A 41 2.08 1.17 -6.99
CA GLY A 41 2.73 0.69 -5.79
C GLY A 41 3.65 -0.49 -6.06
N ARG A 42 4.83 -0.49 -5.45
CA ARG A 42 5.78 -1.61 -5.48
C ARG A 42 6.18 -1.95 -4.04
N LEU A 43 5.95 -3.20 -3.65
CA LEU A 43 6.43 -3.75 -2.39
C LEU A 43 7.65 -4.64 -2.66
N VAL A 44 8.69 -4.45 -1.88
CA VAL A 44 9.89 -5.32 -1.91
C VAL A 44 10.26 -5.61 -0.48
N GLY A 45 10.64 -6.84 -0.19
CA GLY A 45 11.09 -7.14 1.16
C GLY A 45 11.33 -8.60 1.39
N GLU A 46 11.35 -8.93 2.67
CA GLU A 46 11.54 -10.27 3.19
C GLU A 46 10.57 -10.53 4.35
N ILE A 47 9.97 -11.71 4.37
CA ILE A 47 9.18 -12.25 5.48
C ILE A 47 9.77 -13.61 5.84
N GLU A 48 10.19 -13.82 7.09
CA GLU A 48 10.77 -15.09 7.57
C GLU A 48 11.90 -15.64 6.68
N GLY A 49 12.84 -14.79 6.24
CA GLY A 49 13.92 -15.24 5.35
C GLY A 49 13.55 -15.36 3.88
N ARG A 50 12.28 -15.12 3.50
CA ARG A 50 11.79 -15.27 2.12
C ARG A 50 11.59 -13.92 1.49
N ALA A 51 12.43 -13.62 0.50
CA ALA A 51 12.31 -12.42 -0.30
C ALA A 51 11.03 -12.46 -1.16
N PHE A 52 10.38 -11.32 -1.31
CA PHE A 52 9.24 -11.14 -2.19
C PHE A 52 9.27 -9.77 -2.87
N GLU A 53 8.60 -9.69 -4.02
CA GLU A 53 8.31 -8.46 -4.71
C GLU A 53 6.88 -8.53 -5.26
N GLU A 54 6.13 -7.45 -5.08
CA GLU A 54 4.76 -7.31 -5.58
C GLU A 54 4.58 -5.92 -6.18
N VAL A 55 3.79 -5.83 -7.23
CA VAL A 55 3.43 -4.56 -7.88
C VAL A 55 1.93 -4.51 -8.03
N PHE A 56 1.34 -3.34 -7.81
CA PHE A 56 -0.09 -3.11 -8.00
C PHE A 56 -0.33 -1.68 -8.51
N GLU A 57 -1.48 -1.50 -9.15
CA GLU A 57 -1.96 -0.19 -9.59
C GLU A 57 -3.35 0.05 -9.01
N MET A 58 -3.69 1.31 -8.75
CA MET A 58 -5.01 1.70 -8.28
C MET A 58 -5.46 2.98 -8.97
N HIS A 59 -6.75 3.08 -9.23
CA HIS A 59 -7.36 4.28 -9.78
C HIS A 59 -7.30 5.44 -8.77
N ARG A 60 -7.31 6.67 -9.27
CA ARG A 60 -7.19 7.90 -8.46
C ARG A 60 -8.20 7.96 -7.30
N ASP A 61 -9.41 7.49 -7.52
CA ASP A 61 -10.55 7.53 -6.61
C ASP A 61 -10.55 6.39 -5.58
N THR A 62 -9.90 5.26 -5.90
CA THR A 62 -9.78 4.08 -5.05
C THR A 62 -8.44 3.97 -4.33
N ALA A 63 -7.41 4.70 -4.78
CA ALA A 63 -6.03 4.68 -4.29
C ALA A 63 -5.89 4.81 -2.77
N PHE A 64 -6.85 5.43 -2.10
CA PHE A 64 -6.91 5.56 -0.65
C PHE A 64 -7.10 4.23 0.09
N ASN A 65 -7.47 3.16 -0.62
CA ASN A 65 -7.58 1.80 -0.11
C ASN A 65 -6.25 1.02 -0.21
N PHE A 66 -5.11 1.69 -0.49
CA PHE A 66 -3.79 1.07 -0.64
C PHE A 66 -3.43 0.12 0.51
N ALA A 67 -3.78 0.45 1.75
CA ALA A 67 -3.49 -0.39 2.89
C ALA A 67 -4.21 -1.75 2.83
N SER A 68 -5.43 -1.80 2.31
CA SER A 68 -6.18 -3.05 2.12
C SER A 68 -5.50 -3.95 1.09
N VAL A 69 -5.08 -3.36 -0.04
CA VAL A 69 -4.34 -4.06 -1.10
C VAL A 69 -3.01 -4.61 -0.56
N ILE A 70 -2.22 -3.76 0.11
CA ILE A 70 -0.94 -4.15 0.70
C ILE A 70 -1.11 -5.27 1.72
N SER A 71 -2.12 -5.18 2.59
CA SER A 71 -2.40 -6.21 3.60
C SER A 71 -2.70 -7.57 2.97
N ARG A 72 -3.40 -7.59 1.83
CA ARG A 72 -3.67 -8.82 1.08
C ARG A 72 -2.43 -9.36 0.38
N LEU A 73 -1.59 -8.50 -0.18
CA LEU A 73 -0.34 -8.89 -0.85
C LEU A 73 0.64 -9.53 0.14
N VAL A 74 0.92 -8.88 1.28
CA VAL A 74 1.83 -9.45 2.30
C VAL A 74 1.29 -10.72 2.96
N ALA A 75 -0.04 -10.91 2.97
CA ALA A 75 -0.65 -12.15 3.45
C ALA A 75 -0.38 -13.36 2.56
N LYS A 76 -0.23 -13.17 1.24
CA LYS A 76 0.23 -14.24 0.34
C LYS A 76 1.62 -14.75 0.70
N HIS A 77 2.45 -13.89 1.31
CA HIS A 77 3.83 -14.17 1.69
C HIS A 77 4.00 -14.59 3.16
N GLY A 78 2.90 -14.82 3.87
CA GLY A 78 2.91 -15.40 5.22
C GLY A 78 2.78 -14.40 6.37
N LEU A 79 2.54 -13.11 6.09
CA LEU A 79 2.23 -12.12 7.12
C LEU A 79 0.71 -12.01 7.33
N PRO A 80 0.15 -12.40 8.49
CA PRO A 80 -1.29 -12.36 8.70
C PRO A 80 -1.90 -10.96 8.43
N PRO A 81 -3.09 -10.85 7.80
CA PRO A 81 -3.69 -9.55 7.44
C PRO A 81 -3.85 -8.58 8.62
N ASN A 82 -4.15 -9.09 9.82
CA ASN A 82 -4.25 -8.32 11.07
C ASN A 82 -2.89 -7.81 11.60
N HIS A 83 -1.79 -8.19 10.96
CA HIS A 83 -0.42 -7.80 11.27
C HIS A 83 0.19 -6.88 10.20
N SER A 84 -0.66 -6.29 9.35
CA SER A 84 -0.23 -5.42 8.27
C SER A 84 0.76 -4.33 8.74
N PRO A 85 1.89 -4.16 8.04
CA PRO A 85 2.98 -3.26 8.46
C PRO A 85 2.58 -1.78 8.43
N ILE A 86 1.49 -1.45 7.75
CA ILE A 86 1.00 -0.09 7.57
C ILE A 86 -0.03 0.29 8.65
N MET A 87 -0.85 -0.66 9.11
CA MET A 87 -1.97 -0.38 10.03
C MET A 87 -1.55 -0.15 11.50
N ARG A 88 -0.32 -0.52 11.88
CA ARG A 88 0.15 -0.40 13.28
C ARG A 88 0.63 0.98 13.67
N ALA A 89 0.95 1.84 12.71
CA ALA A 89 1.47 3.18 12.94
C ALA A 89 0.57 4.21 12.25
N HIS A 90 -0.50 4.62 12.93
CA HIS A 90 -1.48 5.58 12.41
C HIS A 90 -0.83 6.86 11.85
N ALA A 91 0.19 7.38 12.50
CA ALA A 91 0.88 8.59 12.03
C ALA A 91 1.54 8.43 10.65
N GLU A 92 2.08 7.25 10.35
CA GLU A 92 2.77 7.00 9.09
C GLU A 92 1.77 6.59 8.00
N TYR A 93 0.67 5.95 8.38
CA TYR A 93 -0.49 5.77 7.49
C TYR A 93 -1.05 7.12 7.04
N ASP A 94 -1.31 8.04 7.98
CA ASP A 94 -1.85 9.37 7.66
C ASP A 94 -0.88 10.16 6.77
N ALA A 95 0.44 10.03 7.01
CA ALA A 95 1.45 10.67 6.18
C ALA A 95 1.47 10.16 4.73
N ILE A 96 1.34 8.84 4.54
CA ILE A 96 1.22 8.24 3.19
C ILE A 96 -0.08 8.68 2.53
N PHE A 97 -1.18 8.67 3.27
CA PHE A 97 -2.49 9.08 2.76
C PHE A 97 -2.46 10.51 2.23
N GLU A 98 -1.92 11.46 3.01
CA GLU A 98 -1.82 12.86 2.59
C GLU A 98 -0.86 13.05 1.42
N ASP A 99 0.25 12.31 1.37
CA ASP A 99 1.20 12.37 0.24
C ASP A 99 0.58 11.81 -1.06
N ILE A 100 -0.10 10.66 -1.00
CA ILE A 100 -0.84 10.09 -2.15
C ILE A 100 -1.91 11.07 -2.62
N ARG A 101 -2.69 11.62 -1.69
CA ARG A 101 -3.74 12.60 -2.01
C ARG A 101 -3.19 13.84 -2.70
N ALA A 102 -2.07 14.37 -2.22
CA ALA A 102 -1.39 15.52 -2.81
C ALA A 102 -0.89 15.20 -4.23
N LYS A 103 -0.23 14.05 -4.42
CA LYS A 103 0.28 13.61 -5.74
C LYS A 103 -0.83 13.36 -6.76
N LEU A 104 -1.98 12.83 -6.32
CA LEU A 104 -3.15 12.57 -7.17
C LEU A 104 -4.05 13.79 -7.39
N HIS A 105 -3.77 14.91 -6.70
CA HIS A 105 -4.62 16.10 -6.69
C HIS A 105 -6.10 15.79 -6.38
N ALA A 106 -6.35 14.85 -5.47
CA ALA A 106 -7.69 14.39 -5.13
C ALA A 106 -8.38 15.35 -4.15
N LYS A 107 -9.68 15.58 -4.35
CA LYS A 107 -10.48 16.49 -3.51
C LYS A 107 -11.51 15.71 -2.69
N PRO A 108 -11.80 16.14 -1.44
CA PRO A 108 -12.87 15.54 -0.66
C PRO A 108 -14.21 15.70 -1.38
N GLY A 109 -15.03 14.64 -1.34
CA GLY A 109 -16.36 14.64 -1.95
C GLY A 109 -16.39 14.33 -3.45
N GLU A 110 -15.24 14.00 -4.06
CA GLU A 110 -15.23 13.42 -5.41
C GLU A 110 -15.90 12.03 -5.39
N ALA A 111 -16.63 11.72 -6.46
CA ALA A 111 -17.32 10.44 -6.60
C ALA A 111 -16.31 9.31 -6.81
N VAL A 112 -16.65 8.12 -6.30
CA VAL A 112 -15.92 6.87 -6.53
C VAL A 112 -16.67 6.09 -7.61
N ASP A 113 -15.95 5.63 -8.62
CA ASP A 113 -16.46 4.71 -9.63
C ASP A 113 -16.48 3.29 -9.05
N LEU A 114 -17.65 2.65 -9.08
CA LEU A 114 -17.81 1.30 -8.53
C LEU A 114 -17.10 0.25 -9.39
N ASP A 115 -16.96 0.49 -10.70
CA ASP A 115 -16.24 -0.42 -11.59
C ASP A 115 -14.75 -0.45 -11.23
N HIS A 116 -14.20 0.68 -10.75
CA HIS A 116 -12.81 0.73 -10.28
C HIS A 116 -12.60 -0.10 -9.01
N LEU A 117 -13.61 -0.23 -8.13
CA LEU A 117 -13.50 -1.06 -6.93
C LEU A 117 -13.29 -2.53 -7.29
N GLU A 118 -14.03 -3.05 -8.28
CA GLU A 118 -13.85 -4.43 -8.74
C GLU A 118 -12.49 -4.61 -9.42
N ARG A 119 -12.09 -3.67 -10.28
CA ARG A 119 -10.82 -3.72 -11.02
C ARG A 119 -9.59 -3.64 -10.12
N ASP A 120 -9.67 -2.88 -9.03
CA ASP A 120 -8.60 -2.77 -8.03
C ASP A 120 -8.68 -3.86 -6.96
N GLY A 121 -9.58 -4.83 -7.15
CA GLY A 121 -9.75 -6.00 -6.31
C GLY A 121 -10.27 -5.69 -4.92
N LEU A 122 -11.04 -4.61 -4.73
CA LEU A 122 -11.56 -4.14 -3.44
C LEU A 122 -12.90 -4.77 -3.04
N THR A 123 -13.55 -5.51 -3.94
CA THR A 123 -14.83 -6.21 -3.73
C THR A 123 -14.66 -7.69 -3.41
#